data_AF-A0AAW8FJ04-F1
#
_entry.id   AF-A0AAW8FJ04-F1
#
_cell.length_a   1.000
_cell.length_b   1.000
_cell.length_c   1.000
_cell.angle_alpha   90.00
_cell.angle_beta   90.00
_cell.angle_gamma   90.00
#
_symmetry.space_group_name_H-M   'P 1'
#
loop_
_entity.id
_entity.type
_entity.pdbx_description
1 polymer ?
#
loop_
_entity_poly.entity_id
_entity_poly.type
_entity_poly.pdbx_seq_one_letter_code
_entity_poly.pdbx_strand_id
1 'polypeptide(L)'
;MDGPSVRTFAARALPKISFTSWGTYERYFRLGPVVKSAHNGTMESIDPLEQTLHTARALVLADLAAGEVAAADVVSMVEDSVVQRRWWVEQWPEGAEFVAGLVAQDVQDALLETYGRWPLCPACGSGDPHALDVEPELGPDPHWVCHKAGVKVAAVGSLGTASGGTPSS
;
A
#
# COMPACT_ATOMS: atom_id res chain seq x y z
N MET A 1 31.91 -36.25 -37.82
CA MET A 1 32.35 -34.97 -37.21
C MET A 1 31.06 -34.27 -36.86
N ASP A 2 30.57 -34.57 -35.66
CA ASP A 2 29.21 -34.23 -35.24
C ASP A 2 29.34 -33.32 -34.02
N GLY A 3 29.06 -32.03 -34.21
CA GLY A 3 29.03 -31.02 -33.15
C GLY A 3 27.63 -30.89 -32.55
N PRO A 4 27.49 -30.51 -31.28
CA PRO A 4 26.19 -30.37 -30.64
C PRO A 4 25.47 -29.10 -31.13
N SER A 5 24.22 -29.28 -31.56
CA SER A 5 23.30 -28.19 -31.93
C SER A 5 22.79 -27.50 -30.67
N VAL A 6 23.17 -26.23 -30.49
CA VAL A 6 22.63 -25.34 -29.45
C VAL A 6 21.24 -24.88 -29.88
N ARG A 7 20.21 -25.20 -29.08
CA ARG A 7 18.84 -24.69 -29.28
C ARG A 7 18.74 -23.28 -28.68
N THR A 8 18.61 -22.28 -29.54
CA THR A 8 18.27 -20.90 -29.17
C THR A 8 16.85 -20.87 -28.58
N PHE A 9 16.70 -20.51 -27.31
CA PHE A 9 15.41 -20.17 -26.73
C PHE A 9 15.05 -18.73 -27.14
N ALA A 10 14.02 -18.58 -27.97
CA ALA A 10 13.42 -17.29 -28.26
C ALA A 10 12.75 -16.75 -26.98
N ALA A 11 13.17 -15.57 -26.53
CA ALA A 11 12.51 -14.83 -25.47
C ALA A 11 11.10 -14.45 -25.94
N ARG A 12 10.10 -15.16 -25.43
CA ARG A 12 8.69 -14.76 -25.56
C ARG A 12 8.47 -13.54 -24.67
N ALA A 13 8.16 -12.42 -25.29
CA ALA A 13 7.75 -11.20 -24.59
C ALA A 13 6.57 -11.50 -23.66
N LEU A 14 6.70 -11.13 -22.39
CA LEU A 14 5.59 -11.14 -21.43
C LEU A 14 4.61 -10.02 -21.79
N PRO A 15 3.29 -10.26 -21.76
CA PRO A 15 2.30 -9.24 -22.04
C PRO A 15 2.33 -8.16 -20.94
N LYS A 16 2.35 -6.89 -21.35
CA LYS A 16 2.20 -5.74 -20.45
C LYS A 16 0.79 -5.75 -19.89
N ILE A 17 0.65 -5.96 -18.59
CA ILE A 17 -0.63 -5.86 -17.88
C ILE A 17 -0.97 -4.36 -17.82
N SER A 18 -2.09 -3.98 -18.43
CA SER A 18 -2.61 -2.62 -18.45
C SER A 18 -3.78 -2.50 -17.46
N PHE A 19 -3.77 -1.43 -16.68
CA PHE A 19 -4.52 -1.19 -15.45
C PHE A 19 -6.01 -0.78 -15.63
N THR A 20 -6.56 -0.82 -16.85
CA THR A 20 -7.88 -0.21 -17.15
C THR A 20 -8.99 -1.19 -17.58
N SER A 21 -8.91 -2.47 -17.23
CA SER A 21 -10.00 -3.43 -17.49
C SER A 21 -10.72 -3.86 -16.21
N TRP A 22 -11.52 -2.94 -15.67
CA TRP A 22 -12.64 -3.25 -14.77
C TRP A 22 -13.66 -4.11 -15.52
N GLY A 23 -13.52 -5.44 -15.46
CA GLY A 23 -14.39 -6.31 -16.24
C GLY A 23 -14.23 -7.81 -16.05
N THR A 24 -13.72 -8.30 -14.92
CA THR A 24 -13.66 -9.76 -14.64
C THR A 24 -13.71 -10.13 -13.15
N TYR A 25 -14.17 -9.25 -12.25
CA TYR A 25 -14.28 -9.59 -10.82
C TYR A 25 -15.63 -10.22 -10.41
N GLU A 26 -16.69 -10.07 -11.21
CA GLU A 26 -18.04 -10.51 -10.82
C GLU A 26 -18.32 -12.03 -10.97
N ARG A 27 -17.40 -12.84 -11.51
CA ARG A 27 -17.76 -14.23 -11.88
C ARG A 27 -17.32 -15.34 -10.90
N TYR A 28 -16.62 -15.02 -9.81
CA TYR A 28 -16.14 -16.04 -8.86
C TYR A 28 -16.86 -16.09 -7.50
N PHE A 29 -17.83 -15.22 -7.23
CA PHE A 29 -18.66 -15.30 -6.02
C PHE A 29 -19.98 -16.04 -6.27
N ARG A 30 -19.91 -17.36 -6.46
CA ARG A 30 -21.07 -18.23 -6.24
C ARG A 30 -20.60 -19.61 -5.82
N LEU A 31 -20.42 -19.79 -4.52
CA LEU A 31 -20.64 -20.99 -3.68
C LEU A 31 -19.78 -20.86 -2.41
N GLY A 32 -20.27 -20.12 -1.41
CA GLY A 32 -19.68 -20.15 -0.07
C GLY A 32 -20.11 -21.44 0.66
N PRO A 33 -19.20 -22.17 1.34
CA PRO A 33 -19.61 -23.27 2.21
C PRO A 33 -20.29 -22.74 3.47
N VAL A 34 -21.32 -23.46 3.94
CA VAL A 34 -21.99 -23.19 5.22
C VAL A 34 -21.01 -23.44 6.36
N VAL A 35 -20.58 -22.38 7.04
CA VAL A 35 -19.84 -22.49 8.30
C VAL A 35 -20.82 -22.69 9.45
N LYS A 36 -20.74 -23.86 10.11
CA LYS A 36 -21.46 -24.15 11.36
C LYS A 36 -20.83 -23.33 12.48
N SER A 37 -21.62 -22.45 13.08
CA SER A 37 -21.26 -21.72 14.30
C SER A 37 -21.14 -22.69 15.49
N ALA A 38 -20.02 -22.62 16.21
CA ALA A 38 -19.83 -23.26 17.50
C ALA A 38 -19.09 -22.30 18.45
N HIS A 39 -19.85 -21.80 19.43
CA HIS A 39 -19.51 -21.41 20.79
C HIS A 39 -18.44 -20.32 21.10
N ASN A 40 -18.93 -19.30 21.81
CA ASN A 40 -18.22 -18.22 22.53
C ASN A 40 -17.20 -18.75 23.56
N GLY A 41 -15.91 -18.36 23.48
CA GLY A 41 -14.96 -18.72 24.56
C GLY A 41 -13.45 -18.54 24.38
N THR A 42 -12.94 -17.50 23.72
CA THR A 42 -11.61 -16.87 23.96
C THR A 42 -11.51 -15.65 23.03
N MET A 43 -10.86 -14.55 23.43
CA MET A 43 -10.50 -13.49 22.50
C MET A 43 -9.78 -14.15 21.31
N GLU A 44 -10.44 -14.21 20.15
CA GLU A 44 -9.85 -14.76 18.92
C GLU A 44 -8.58 -13.97 18.65
N SER A 45 -7.44 -14.66 18.75
CA SER A 45 -6.18 -14.11 18.28
C SER A 45 -6.37 -13.78 16.81
N ILE A 46 -6.36 -12.48 16.47
CA ILE A 46 -6.44 -12.01 15.10
C ILE A 46 -5.33 -12.71 14.31
N ASP A 47 -5.69 -13.28 13.16
CA ASP A 47 -4.74 -13.89 12.23
C ASP A 47 -3.58 -12.91 11.93
N PRO A 48 -2.30 -13.33 12.02
CA PRO A 48 -1.17 -12.40 11.83
C PRO A 48 -1.21 -11.60 10.53
N LEU A 49 -1.72 -12.20 9.43
CA LEU A 49 -1.92 -11.49 8.17
C LEU A 49 -2.96 -10.37 8.30
N GLU A 50 -4.13 -10.66 8.89
CA GLU A 50 -5.14 -9.65 9.17
C GLU A 50 -4.59 -8.52 10.04
N GLN A 51 -3.80 -8.86 11.07
CA GLN A 51 -3.17 -7.87 11.93
C GLN A 51 -2.21 -6.96 11.14
N THR A 52 -1.40 -7.52 10.25
CA THR A 52 -0.51 -6.74 9.37
C THR A 52 -1.30 -5.81 8.45
N LEU A 53 -2.35 -6.33 7.79
CA LEU A 53 -3.18 -5.55 6.87
C LEU A 53 -3.95 -4.44 7.61
N HIS A 54 -4.51 -4.73 8.79
CA HIS A 54 -5.16 -3.74 9.64
C HIS A 54 -4.20 -2.66 10.14
N THR A 55 -2.97 -3.05 10.49
CA THR A 55 -1.94 -2.10 10.92
C THR A 55 -1.56 -1.16 9.77
N ALA A 56 -1.29 -1.71 8.58
CA ALA A 56 -0.99 -0.91 7.40
C ALA A 56 -2.13 0.07 7.06
N ARG A 57 -3.39 -0.40 7.06
CA ARG A 57 -4.57 0.44 6.87
C ARG A 57 -4.61 1.59 7.87
N ALA A 58 -4.44 1.29 9.16
CA ALA A 58 -4.52 2.28 10.22
C ALA A 58 -3.45 3.37 10.07
N LEU A 59 -2.21 2.98 9.75
CA LEU A 59 -1.11 3.92 9.54
C LEU A 59 -1.40 4.86 8.36
N VAL A 60 -1.81 4.32 7.21
CA VAL A 60 -2.07 5.15 6.03
C VAL A 60 -3.29 6.07 6.24
N LEU A 61 -4.33 5.60 6.91
CA LEU A 61 -5.48 6.44 7.28
C LEU A 61 -5.08 7.58 8.24
N ALA A 62 -4.15 7.34 9.16
CA ALA A 62 -3.64 8.39 10.06
C ALA A 62 -2.91 9.50 9.27
N ASP A 63 -2.12 9.13 8.27
CA ASP A 63 -1.43 10.09 7.41
C ASP A 63 -2.37 10.84 6.48
N LEU A 64 -3.39 10.17 5.93
CA LEU A 64 -4.44 10.80 5.14
C LEU A 64 -5.24 11.81 5.98
N ALA A 65 -5.55 11.46 7.23
CA ALA A 65 -6.21 12.37 8.17
C ALA A 65 -5.32 13.58 8.50
N ALA A 66 -4.01 13.38 8.71
CA ALA A 66 -3.05 14.45 8.93
C ALA A 66 -2.91 15.40 7.73
N GLY A 67 -3.13 14.89 6.51
CA GLY A 67 -3.18 15.68 5.28
C GLY A 67 -4.57 16.21 4.91
N GLU A 68 -5.58 16.04 5.77
CA GLU A 68 -6.97 16.44 5.53
C GLU A 68 -7.59 15.86 4.24
N VAL A 69 -7.15 14.66 3.81
CA VAL A 69 -7.59 13.99 2.57
C VAL A 69 -8.34 12.67 2.82
N ALA A 70 -8.87 12.45 4.02
CA ALA A 70 -9.58 11.21 4.39
C ALA A 70 -11.07 11.19 3.98
N ALA A 71 -11.37 11.56 2.73
CA ALA A 71 -12.72 11.45 2.17
C ALA A 71 -13.07 9.98 1.86
N ALA A 72 -14.37 9.67 1.72
CA ALA A 72 -14.84 8.29 1.62
C ALA A 72 -14.33 7.54 0.36
N ASP A 73 -14.17 8.25 -0.75
CA ASP A 73 -13.53 7.75 -1.97
C ASP A 73 -12.04 7.49 -1.78
N VAL A 74 -11.32 8.35 -1.07
CA VAL A 74 -9.91 8.14 -0.72
C VAL A 74 -9.75 6.94 0.23
N VAL A 75 -10.64 6.76 1.20
CA VAL A 75 -10.66 5.56 2.05
C VAL A 75 -10.90 4.30 1.20
N SER A 76 -11.72 4.38 0.16
CA SER A 76 -11.92 3.26 -0.76
C SER A 76 -10.63 2.88 -1.50
N MET A 77 -9.81 3.86 -1.88
CA MET A 77 -8.48 3.61 -2.46
C MET A 77 -7.57 2.84 -1.49
N VAL A 78 -7.60 3.18 -0.20
CA VAL A 78 -6.84 2.43 0.84
C VAL A 78 -7.31 0.98 0.92
N GLU A 79 -8.62 0.74 0.92
CA GLU A 79 -9.17 -0.61 0.97
C GLU A 79 -8.80 -1.43 -0.26
N ASP A 80 -8.82 -0.82 -1.44
CA ASP A 80 -8.38 -1.47 -2.68
C ASP A 80 -6.90 -1.87 -2.58
N SER A 81 -6.02 -0.98 -2.12
CA SER A 81 -4.60 -1.28 -1.88
C SER A 81 -4.41 -2.44 -0.90
N VAL A 82 -5.16 -2.44 0.22
CA VAL A 82 -5.10 -3.52 1.23
C VAL A 82 -5.55 -4.87 0.65
N VAL A 83 -6.60 -4.88 -0.16
CA VAL A 83 -7.06 -6.09 -0.86
C VAL A 83 -5.98 -6.62 -1.81
N GLN A 84 -5.30 -5.74 -2.57
CA GLN A 84 -4.19 -6.16 -3.42
C GLN A 84 -3.03 -6.73 -2.60
N ARG A 85 -2.68 -6.09 -1.47
CA ARG A 85 -1.56 -6.55 -0.63
C ARG A 85 -1.84 -7.85 0.11
N ARG A 86 -3.10 -8.17 0.43
CA ARG A 86 -3.47 -9.47 1.01
C ARG A 86 -2.93 -10.62 0.16
N TRP A 87 -3.30 -10.64 -1.12
CA TRP A 87 -2.90 -11.72 -2.02
C TRP A 87 -1.37 -11.81 -2.11
N TRP A 88 -0.68 -10.67 -2.13
CA TRP A 88 0.77 -10.62 -2.18
C TRP A 88 1.44 -11.27 -0.95
N VAL A 89 0.97 -10.97 0.27
CA VAL A 89 1.50 -11.60 1.50
C VAL A 89 1.12 -13.08 1.59
N GLU A 90 -0.06 -13.47 1.09
CA GLU A 90 -0.42 -14.89 0.99
C GLU A 90 0.55 -15.67 0.09
N GLN A 91 1.10 -15.03 -0.96
CA GLN A 91 2.13 -15.64 -1.81
C GLN A 91 3.54 -15.53 -1.21
N TRP A 92 3.80 -14.49 -0.41
CA TRP A 92 5.10 -14.23 0.21
C TRP A 92 4.95 -13.69 1.64
N PRO A 93 4.84 -14.58 2.65
CA PRO A 93 4.56 -14.18 4.03
C PRO A 93 5.62 -13.28 4.66
N GLU A 94 6.89 -13.44 4.29
CA GLU A 94 7.99 -12.60 4.77
C GLU A 94 7.84 -11.14 4.29
N GLY A 95 7.10 -10.91 3.21
CA GLY A 95 6.77 -9.57 2.73
C GLY A 95 5.90 -8.76 3.69
N ALA A 96 5.33 -9.36 4.74
CA ALA A 96 4.46 -8.69 5.71
C ALA A 96 5.05 -7.39 6.27
N GLU A 97 6.36 -7.32 6.47
CA GLU A 97 7.04 -6.13 7.02
C GLU A 97 7.07 -4.94 6.03
N PHE A 98 6.81 -5.16 4.74
CA PHE A 98 6.82 -4.13 3.69
C PHE A 98 5.44 -3.56 3.38
N VAL A 99 4.37 -4.20 3.87
CA VAL A 99 2.98 -3.91 3.49
C VAL A 99 2.61 -2.46 3.76
N ALA A 100 3.00 -1.88 4.90
CA ALA A 100 2.68 -0.50 5.22
C ALA A 100 3.27 0.49 4.19
N GLY A 101 4.52 0.28 3.77
CA GLY A 101 5.16 1.12 2.76
C GLY A 101 4.54 0.94 1.37
N LEU A 102 4.17 -0.28 1.01
CA LEU A 102 3.53 -0.56 -0.28
C LEU A 102 2.10 -0.02 -0.36
N VAL A 103 1.30 -0.13 0.71
CA VAL A 103 -0.05 0.48 0.75
C VAL A 103 0.06 2.00 0.64
N ALA A 104 1.02 2.63 1.32
CA ALA A 104 1.23 4.06 1.20
C ALA A 104 1.56 4.48 -0.25
N GLN A 105 2.45 3.75 -0.93
CA GLN A 105 2.78 3.99 -2.34
C GLN A 105 1.59 3.77 -3.29
N ASP A 106 0.86 2.65 -3.14
CA ASP A 106 -0.34 2.36 -3.94
C ASP A 106 -1.38 3.51 -3.81
N VAL A 107 -1.54 4.06 -2.60
CA VAL A 107 -2.45 5.19 -2.34
C VAL A 107 -1.91 6.50 -2.93
N GLN A 108 -0.61 6.75 -2.88
CA GLN A 108 0.00 7.90 -3.56
C GLN A 108 -0.27 7.86 -5.07
N ASP A 109 -0.10 6.70 -5.70
CA ASP A 109 -0.33 6.53 -7.12
C ASP A 109 -1.81 6.78 -7.47
N ALA A 110 -2.73 6.18 -6.70
CA ALA A 110 -4.17 6.38 -6.90
C ALA A 110 -4.61 7.85 -6.71
N LEU A 111 -4.05 8.53 -5.71
CA LEU A 111 -4.30 9.96 -5.47
C LEU A 111 -3.71 10.81 -6.60
N LEU A 112 -2.51 10.50 -7.08
CA LEU A 112 -1.86 11.25 -8.15
C LEU A 112 -2.69 11.27 -9.43
N GLU A 113 -3.34 10.16 -9.76
CA GLU A 113 -4.19 10.05 -10.95
C GLU A 113 -5.48 10.88 -10.86
N THR A 114 -6.05 11.05 -9.65
CA THR A 114 -7.41 11.59 -9.47
C THR A 114 -7.46 12.95 -8.76
N TYR A 115 -6.63 13.15 -7.74
CA TYR A 115 -6.65 14.29 -6.83
C TYR A 115 -5.38 15.15 -6.90
N GLY A 116 -4.26 14.55 -7.31
CA GLY A 116 -2.96 15.18 -7.38
C GLY A 116 -1.99 14.68 -6.30
N ARG A 117 -0.94 15.46 -6.06
CA ARG A 117 0.20 15.05 -5.24
C ARG A 117 -0.17 14.96 -3.76
N TRP A 118 0.17 13.82 -3.16
CA TRP A 118 0.06 13.59 -1.73
C TRP A 118 1.19 12.66 -1.24
N PRO A 119 1.67 12.79 0.01
CA PRO A 119 1.47 13.93 0.91
C PRO A 119 2.37 15.09 0.51
N LEU A 120 1.88 16.32 0.61
CA LEU A 120 2.72 17.49 0.30
C LEU A 120 3.80 17.68 1.37
N CYS A 121 5.01 18.03 0.93
CA CYS A 121 6.14 18.24 1.82
C CYS A 121 5.95 19.46 2.74
N PRO A 122 5.93 19.30 4.08
CA PRO A 122 5.85 20.43 5.00
C PRO A 122 7.20 21.14 5.18
N ALA A 123 8.32 20.48 4.88
CA ALA A 123 9.67 20.98 5.17
C ALA A 123 10.16 22.06 4.20
N CYS A 124 9.68 22.08 2.95
CA CYS A 124 10.20 22.99 1.92
C CYS A 124 9.45 24.32 1.80
N GLY A 125 8.46 24.59 2.66
CA GLY A 125 7.84 25.91 2.82
C GLY A 125 7.30 26.52 1.52
N SER A 126 7.67 27.78 1.26
CA SER A 126 7.18 28.62 0.14
C SER A 126 7.72 28.26 -1.25
N GLY A 127 8.44 27.14 -1.39
CA GLY A 127 8.82 26.63 -2.70
C GLY A 127 7.66 25.94 -3.42
N ASP A 128 7.92 25.43 -4.64
CA ASP A 128 6.92 24.66 -5.38
C ASP A 128 6.46 23.42 -4.58
N PRO A 129 5.14 23.24 -4.38
CA PRO A 129 4.59 22.07 -3.71
C PRO A 129 4.99 20.79 -4.43
N HIS A 130 5.50 19.82 -3.67
CA HIS A 130 5.87 18.49 -4.17
C HIS A 130 5.47 17.43 -3.15
N ALA A 131 5.29 16.21 -3.64
CA ALA A 131 5.01 15.06 -2.79
C ALA A 131 6.29 14.64 -2.04
N LEU A 132 6.10 14.07 -0.85
CA LEU A 132 7.09 13.21 -0.23
C LEU A 132 7.07 11.84 -0.92
N ASP A 133 8.18 11.11 -0.82
CA ASP A 133 8.29 9.73 -1.30
C ASP A 133 8.40 8.77 -0.11
N VAL A 134 7.98 7.51 -0.29
CA VAL A 134 8.16 6.46 0.72
C VAL A 134 9.51 5.81 0.53
N GLU A 135 10.33 5.80 1.57
CA GLU A 135 11.60 5.08 1.60
C GLU A 135 11.65 4.09 2.78
N PRO A 136 12.34 2.96 2.64
CA PRO A 136 12.79 2.39 1.36
C PRO A 136 11.61 2.06 0.45
N GLU A 137 11.80 2.18 -0.88
CA GLU A 137 10.78 1.80 -1.88
C GLU A 137 10.24 0.38 -1.65
N LEU A 138 11.12 -0.56 -1.29
CA LEU A 138 10.78 -1.90 -0.84
C LEU A 138 11.67 -2.29 0.34
N GLY A 139 11.11 -2.28 1.55
CA GLY A 139 11.81 -2.67 2.77
C GLY A 139 11.03 -2.32 4.04
N PRO A 140 11.57 -2.69 5.22
CA PRO A 140 10.93 -2.40 6.49
C PRO A 140 11.11 -0.93 6.89
N ASP A 141 10.43 -0.54 7.97
CA ASP A 141 10.50 0.80 8.56
C ASP A 141 10.21 1.95 7.56
N PRO A 142 9.07 1.89 6.84
CA PRO A 142 8.75 2.85 5.80
C PRO A 142 8.58 4.26 6.38
N HIS A 143 9.11 5.24 5.66
CA HIS A 143 9.11 6.63 6.07
C HIS A 143 8.99 7.59 4.90
N TRP A 144 8.32 8.71 5.17
CA TRP A 144 8.19 9.82 4.24
C TRP A 144 9.51 10.60 4.15
N VAL A 145 10.02 10.77 2.95
CA VAL A 145 11.28 11.47 2.66
C VAL A 145 11.00 12.63 1.72
N CYS A 146 11.66 13.76 1.99
CA CYS A 146 11.77 14.84 1.04
C CYS A 146 13.13 14.74 0.35
N HIS A 147 13.17 14.23 -0.88
CA HIS A 147 14.42 14.16 -1.66
C HIS A 147 15.02 15.54 -1.98
N LYS A 148 14.17 16.56 -2.13
CA LYS A 148 14.62 17.94 -2.37
C LYS A 148 15.42 18.51 -1.19
N ALA A 149 14.99 18.24 0.05
CA ALA A 149 15.67 18.69 1.26
C ALA A 149 16.68 17.67 1.81
N GLY A 150 16.65 16.43 1.32
CA GLY A 150 17.51 15.34 1.79
C GLY A 150 17.19 14.88 3.21
N VAL A 151 15.92 14.95 3.63
CA VAL A 151 15.50 14.64 5.01
C VAL A 151 14.39 13.60 5.08
N LYS A 152 14.48 12.73 6.09
CA LYS A 152 13.35 11.92 6.58
C LYS A 152 12.40 12.84 7.34
N VAL A 153 11.16 12.94 6.87
CA VAL A 153 10.12 13.82 7.42
C VAL A 153 9.40 13.14 8.59
N ALA A 154 8.88 11.93 8.37
CA ALA A 154 8.16 11.16 9.39
C ALA A 154 8.16 9.67 9.05
N ALA A 155 7.91 8.80 10.04
CA ALA A 155 7.49 7.43 9.74
C ALA A 155 6.10 7.44 9.08
N VAL A 156 5.78 6.41 8.29
CA VAL A 156 4.41 6.19 7.81
C VAL A 156 3.47 6.00 9.01
N GLY A 157 2.34 6.68 8.99
CA GLY A 157 1.37 6.83 10.07
C GLY A 157 1.66 7.90 11.10
N SER A 158 2.72 8.70 10.90
CA SER A 158 3.17 9.72 11.87
C SER A 158 3.25 11.14 11.28
N LEU A 159 2.72 11.40 10.07
CA LEU A 159 2.79 12.72 9.44
C LEU A 159 2.20 13.86 10.28
N GLY A 160 1.17 13.58 11.09
CA GLY A 160 0.56 14.58 11.96
C GLY A 160 1.55 15.28 12.89
N THR A 161 2.60 14.58 13.31
CA THR A 161 3.65 15.14 14.17
C THR A 161 4.64 16.03 13.41
N ALA A 162 4.88 15.75 12.13
CA ALA A 162 5.77 16.53 11.27
C ALA A 162 5.11 17.81 10.72
N SER A 163 3.79 17.79 10.53
CA SER A 163 3.03 18.94 10.02
C SER A 163 2.70 19.99 11.10
N GLY A 164 3.16 19.80 12.35
CA GLY A 164 2.89 20.72 13.46
C GLY A 164 1.49 20.58 14.07
N GLY A 165 0.78 19.47 13.78
CA GLY A 165 -0.49 19.15 14.42
C GLY A 165 -0.28 18.89 15.90
N THR A 166 -0.83 19.75 16.76
CA THR A 166 -0.89 19.46 18.20
C THR A 166 -1.83 18.26 18.39
N PRO A 167 -1.45 17.20 19.12
CA PRO A 167 -2.35 16.08 19.35
C PRO A 167 -3.60 16.58 20.10
N SER A 168 -4.79 16.38 19.52
CA SER A 168 -6.03 16.58 20.27
C SER A 168 -6.05 15.59 21.44
N SER A 169 -6.12 16.14 22.65
CA SER A 169 -6.23 15.41 23.91
C SER A 169 -7.63 14.87 24.15
#